data_AF-A0A944YSW3-F1
#
_entry.id   AF-A0A944YSW3-F1
#
_cell.length_a   1.000
_cell.length_b   1.000
_cell.length_c   1.000
_cell.angle_alpha   90.00
_cell.angle_beta   90.00
_cell.angle_gamma   90.00
#
_symmetry.space_group_name_H-M   'P 1'
#
loop_
_entity.id
_entity.type
_entity.pdbx_description
1 polymer ?
#
loop_
_entity_poly.entity_id
_entity_poly.type
_entity_poly.pdbx_seq_one_letter_code
_entity_poly.pdbx_strand_id
1 'polypeptide(L)'
;MSRIKDNRNFMKSNYYEMKDIVTDQMKDLQQPHLQKQYDMNSEIIDLIPIDNINIPNDNLLKNIEHRKSHRQFIDKPLTLEELSFLLWASQGVKSVIERNNKSYATIRTVPSGGARHPFETYLLINNVTELKRGLYRYLAIEHKLIFLN
;
A
#
# COMPACT_ATOMS: atom_id res chain seq x y z
N MET A 1 23.70 19.41 24.10
CA MET A 1 24.48 18.29 23.52
C MET A 1 23.82 16.91 23.67
N SER A 2 22.99 16.64 24.71
CA SER A 2 22.38 15.29 24.87
C SER A 2 21.42 14.93 23.73
N ARG A 3 20.47 15.80 23.35
CA ARG A 3 19.46 15.52 22.31
C ARG A 3 20.03 15.01 20.98
N ILE A 4 21.15 15.58 20.52
CA ILE A 4 21.80 15.12 19.27
C ILE A 4 22.38 13.71 19.46
N LYS A 5 22.99 13.44 20.61
CA LYS A 5 23.52 12.13 20.96
C LYS A 5 22.39 11.09 21.09
N ASP A 6 21.29 11.46 21.73
CA ASP A 6 20.12 10.62 21.93
C ASP A 6 19.46 10.27 20.59
N ASN A 7 19.23 11.25 19.71
CA ASN A 7 18.70 11.03 18.36
C ASN A 7 19.63 10.16 17.51
N ARG A 8 20.95 10.38 17.59
CA ARG A 8 21.92 9.54 16.87
C ARG A 8 21.93 8.10 17.39
N ASN A 9 21.79 7.91 18.70
CA ASN A 9 21.69 6.58 19.29
C ASN A 9 20.37 5.89 18.91
N PHE A 10 19.25 6.61 18.86
CA PHE A 10 17.97 6.08 18.40
C PHE A 10 18.01 5.54 16.96
N MET A 11 18.78 6.19 16.07
CA MET A 11 18.95 5.74 14.68
C MET A 11 19.87 4.52 14.54
N LYS A 12 20.56 4.09 15.61
CA LYS A 12 21.34 2.86 15.59
C LYS A 12 20.41 1.68 15.76
N SER A 13 20.77 0.56 15.15
CA SER A 13 19.92 -0.61 15.10
C SER A 13 19.75 -1.36 16.44
N ASN A 14 20.42 -0.96 17.52
CA ASN A 14 20.30 -1.44 18.91
C ASN A 14 19.93 -2.93 19.08
N TYR A 15 20.43 -3.80 18.18
CA TYR A 15 19.97 -5.20 18.08
C TYR A 15 20.18 -5.99 19.37
N TYR A 16 21.21 -5.63 20.15
CA TYR A 16 21.48 -6.25 21.45
C TYR A 16 20.38 -5.97 22.48
N GLU A 17 19.81 -4.75 22.48
CA GLU A 17 18.70 -4.37 23.37
C GLU A 17 17.39 -5.07 22.96
N MET A 18 17.28 -5.50 21.70
CA MET A 18 16.10 -6.20 21.20
C MET A 18 16.09 -7.70 21.51
N LYS A 19 17.21 -8.29 21.96
CA LYS A 19 17.33 -9.74 22.19
C LYS A 19 16.39 -10.24 23.29
N ASP A 20 16.17 -9.43 24.32
CA ASP A 20 15.38 -9.81 25.49
C ASP A 20 13.90 -9.40 25.35
N ILE A 21 13.51 -8.80 24.21
CA ILE A 21 12.13 -8.38 23.96
C ILE A 21 11.30 -9.58 23.52
N VAL A 22 10.34 -9.98 24.36
CA VAL A 22 9.28 -10.92 23.98
C VAL A 22 8.19 -10.15 23.23
N THR A 23 8.13 -10.34 21.91
CA THR A 23 7.15 -9.66 21.05
C THR A 23 5.72 -10.13 21.29
N ASP A 24 4.73 -9.31 20.96
CA ASP A 24 3.32 -9.68 21.06
C ASP A 24 2.96 -10.89 20.19
N GLN A 25 3.67 -11.06 19.07
CA GLN A 25 3.56 -12.26 18.23
C GLN A 25 4.07 -13.51 18.95
N MET A 26 5.16 -13.43 19.73
CA MET A 26 5.67 -14.55 20.53
C MET A 26 4.73 -14.90 21.69
N LYS A 27 3.97 -13.92 22.18
CA LYS A 27 2.94 -14.11 23.20
C LYS A 27 1.61 -14.62 22.65
N ASP A 28 1.50 -14.85 21.33
CA ASP A 28 0.27 -15.23 20.63
C ASP A 28 -0.90 -14.26 20.87
N LEU A 29 -0.59 -12.97 21.05
CA LEU A 29 -1.61 -11.93 21.15
C LEU A 29 -2.28 -11.71 19.79
N GLN A 30 -3.53 -11.25 19.84
CA GLN A 30 -4.29 -10.94 18.63
C GLN A 30 -3.56 -9.87 17.80
N GLN A 31 -3.23 -10.22 16.56
CA GLN A 31 -2.64 -9.26 15.64
C GLN A 31 -3.66 -8.21 15.19
N PRO A 32 -3.22 -6.98 14.87
CA PRO A 32 -4.05 -5.99 14.20
C PRO A 32 -4.61 -6.52 12.86
N HIS A 33 -5.71 -5.91 12.39
CA HIS A 33 -6.25 -6.20 11.07
C HIS A 33 -5.21 -5.90 9.97
N LEU A 34 -5.23 -6.70 8.90
CA LEU A 34 -4.29 -6.57 7.76
C LEU A 34 -4.46 -5.28 6.95
N GLN A 35 -5.60 -4.62 7.12
CA GLN A 35 -5.88 -3.26 6.67
C GLN A 35 -6.82 -2.59 7.67
N LYS A 36 -6.88 -1.26 7.66
CA LYS A 36 -7.83 -0.50 8.46
C LYS A 36 -9.26 -0.89 8.09
N GLN A 37 -10.09 -1.07 9.11
CA GLN A 37 -11.52 -1.27 8.92
C GLN A 37 -12.16 -0.05 8.25
N TYR A 38 -13.32 -0.26 7.64
CA TYR A 38 -14.17 0.76 7.05
C TYR A 38 -15.63 0.39 7.27
N ASP A 39 -16.51 1.39 7.19
CA ASP A 39 -17.96 1.18 7.20
C ASP A 39 -18.40 0.55 5.87
N MET A 40 -19.16 -0.54 5.94
CA MET A 40 -19.72 -1.23 4.78
C MET A 40 -20.72 -0.37 3.99
N ASN A 41 -21.26 0.69 4.60
CA ASN A 41 -22.14 1.65 3.93
C ASN A 41 -21.39 2.77 3.19
N SER A 42 -20.06 2.77 3.21
CA SER A 42 -19.27 3.78 2.52
C SER A 42 -19.43 3.68 1.01
N GLU A 43 -19.23 4.79 0.28
CA GLU A 43 -19.20 4.77 -1.18
C GLU A 43 -17.96 4.01 -1.66
N ILE A 44 -18.19 2.77 -2.11
CA ILE A 44 -17.17 1.87 -2.65
C ILE A 44 -17.19 1.92 -4.17
N ILE A 45 -16.00 1.99 -4.75
CA ILE A 45 -15.79 2.00 -6.21
C ILE A 45 -14.89 0.83 -6.58
N ASP A 46 -15.36 0.02 -7.52
CA ASP A 46 -14.58 -1.09 -8.08
C ASP A 46 -13.47 -0.56 -8.98
N LEU A 47 -12.27 -1.11 -8.83
CA LEU A 47 -11.16 -0.89 -9.75
C LEU A 47 -11.15 -1.98 -10.82
N ILE A 48 -10.45 -1.72 -11.92
CA ILE A 48 -10.31 -2.69 -13.00
C ILE A 48 -9.48 -3.88 -12.50
N PRO A 49 -10.02 -5.11 -12.54
CA PRO A 49 -9.28 -6.30 -12.14
C PRO A 49 -7.98 -6.45 -12.94
N ILE A 50 -6.91 -6.89 -12.29
CA ILE A 50 -5.57 -6.93 -12.89
C ILE A 50 -5.49 -7.79 -14.14
N ASP A 51 -6.24 -8.89 -14.16
CA ASP A 51 -6.32 -9.78 -15.33
C ASP A 51 -6.98 -9.11 -16.55
N ASN A 52 -7.66 -7.98 -16.33
CA ASN A 52 -8.34 -7.18 -17.36
C ASN A 52 -7.59 -5.88 -17.69
N ILE A 53 -6.43 -5.62 -17.08
CA ILE A 53 -5.63 -4.42 -17.35
C ILE A 53 -4.76 -4.64 -18.58
N ASN A 54 -4.89 -3.74 -19.55
CA ASN A 54 -4.13 -3.71 -20.79
C ASN A 54 -3.24 -2.45 -20.87
N ILE A 55 -2.26 -2.36 -19.97
CA ILE A 55 -1.25 -1.30 -19.98
C ILE A 55 -0.01 -1.77 -20.75
N PRO A 56 0.55 -0.93 -21.65
CA PRO A 56 1.77 -1.26 -22.36
C PRO A 56 2.90 -1.67 -21.40
N ASN A 57 3.49 -2.84 -21.64
CA ASN A 57 4.57 -3.38 -20.83
C ASN A 57 5.87 -3.43 -21.65
N ASP A 58 6.64 -2.36 -21.55
CA ASP A 58 8.00 -2.31 -22.07
C ASP A 58 8.96 -3.20 -21.25
N ASN A 59 10.14 -3.48 -21.80
CA ASN A 59 11.17 -4.22 -21.09
C ASN A 59 11.58 -3.49 -19.78
N LEU A 60 11.73 -4.26 -18.69
CA LEU A 60 12.13 -3.74 -17.36
C LEU A 60 13.36 -2.83 -17.40
N LEU A 61 14.41 -3.20 -18.16
CA LEU A 61 15.63 -2.40 -18.28
C LEU A 61 15.31 -1.02 -18.87
N LYS A 62 14.50 -0.98 -19.92
CA LYS A 62 14.07 0.29 -20.54
C LYS A 62 13.26 1.14 -19.57
N ASN A 63 12.31 0.52 -18.84
CA ASN A 63 11.51 1.24 -17.85
C ASN A 63 12.37 1.88 -16.77
N ILE A 64 13.39 1.19 -16.28
CA ILE A 64 14.32 1.71 -15.27
C ILE A 64 15.18 2.84 -15.84
N GLU A 65 15.74 2.65 -17.04
CA GLU A 65 16.60 3.63 -17.72
C GLU A 65 15.86 4.94 -18.04
N HIS A 66 14.61 4.85 -18.50
CA HIS A 66 13.83 6.01 -18.93
C HIS A 66 13.04 6.69 -17.80
N ARG A 67 12.96 6.08 -16.60
CA ARG A 67 12.21 6.63 -15.47
C ARG A 67 12.75 8.00 -15.07
N LYS A 68 11.86 9.00 -15.10
CA LYS A 68 12.14 10.39 -14.67
C LYS A 68 11.03 10.89 -13.75
N SER A 69 11.37 11.87 -12.91
CA SER A 69 10.37 12.57 -12.09
C SER A 69 9.79 13.73 -12.89
N HIS A 70 8.53 13.59 -13.32
CA HIS A 70 7.79 14.64 -14.02
C HIS A 70 6.99 15.49 -13.03
N ARG A 71 6.95 16.81 -13.27
CA ARG A 71 6.22 17.80 -12.43
C ARG A 71 5.39 18.80 -13.26
N GLN A 72 5.45 18.67 -14.58
CA GLN A 72 4.61 19.39 -15.52
C GLN A 72 3.67 18.34 -16.11
N PHE A 73 2.37 18.53 -15.93
CA PHE A 73 1.33 17.60 -16.33
C PHE A 73 0.53 18.21 -17.48
N ILE A 74 0.12 17.37 -18.43
CA ILE A 74 -0.85 17.77 -19.44
C ILE A 74 -2.26 17.77 -18.83
N ASP A 75 -3.17 18.54 -19.42
CA ASP A 75 -4.57 18.56 -19.01
C ASP A 75 -5.35 17.37 -19.61
N LYS A 76 -4.91 16.16 -19.25
CA LYS A 76 -5.55 14.90 -19.63
C LYS A 76 -5.79 14.07 -18.36
N PRO A 77 -7.02 13.58 -18.11
CA PRO A 77 -7.29 12.69 -16.99
C PRO A 77 -6.56 11.36 -17.14
N LEU A 78 -6.18 10.75 -16.03
CA LEU A 78 -5.86 9.33 -16.01
C LEU A 78 -7.14 8.52 -16.21
N THR A 79 -7.05 7.36 -16.87
CA THR A 79 -8.16 6.41 -16.93
C THR A 79 -8.28 5.64 -15.60
N LEU A 80 -9.45 5.05 -15.36
CA LEU A 80 -9.63 4.16 -14.21
C LEU A 80 -8.70 2.94 -14.29
N GLU A 81 -8.45 2.43 -15.49
CA GLU A 81 -7.52 1.32 -15.75
C GLU A 81 -6.07 1.69 -15.38
N GLU A 82 -5.58 2.85 -15.81
CA GLU A 82 -4.25 3.37 -15.45
C GLU A 82 -4.12 3.53 -13.93
N LEU A 83 -5.13 4.09 -13.27
CA LEU A 83 -5.14 4.22 -11.81
C LEU A 83 -5.15 2.85 -11.11
N SER A 84 -5.97 1.91 -11.58
CA SER A 84 -6.08 0.54 -11.05
C SER A 84 -4.72 -0.16 -11.10
N PHE A 85 -4.03 -0.04 -12.24
CA PHE A 85 -2.68 -0.57 -12.42
C PHE A 85 -1.68 0.03 -11.42
N LEU A 86 -1.65 1.36 -11.29
CA LEU A 86 -0.71 2.05 -10.39
C LEU A 86 -0.94 1.67 -8.91
N LEU A 87 -2.19 1.52 -8.50
CA LEU A 87 -2.55 1.08 -7.15
C LEU A 87 -2.11 -0.36 -6.87
N TRP A 88 -2.33 -1.26 -7.84
CA TRP A 88 -1.85 -2.62 -7.72
C TRP A 88 -0.33 -2.73 -7.73
N ALA A 89 0.35 -2.01 -8.62
CA ALA A 89 1.80 -2.00 -8.69
C ALA A 89 2.46 -1.48 -7.40
N SER A 90 1.78 -0.57 -6.68
CA SER A 90 2.31 0.05 -5.46
C SER A 90 1.97 -0.69 -4.17
N GLN A 91 0.77 -1.29 -4.05
CA GLN A 91 0.30 -1.96 -2.83
C GLN A 91 -0.63 -3.17 -3.07
N GLY A 92 -0.76 -3.66 -4.30
CA GLY A 92 -1.65 -4.76 -4.65
C GLY A 92 -1.38 -6.04 -3.86
N VAL A 93 -2.45 -6.71 -3.40
CA VAL A 93 -2.39 -8.02 -2.74
C VAL A 93 -2.48 -9.11 -3.81
N LYS A 94 -1.49 -10.01 -3.82
CA LYS A 94 -1.46 -11.20 -4.69
C LYS A 94 -2.13 -12.40 -4.03
N SER A 95 -1.97 -12.54 -2.70
CA SER A 95 -2.63 -13.57 -1.92
C SER A 95 -2.69 -13.20 -0.44
N VAL A 96 -3.64 -13.80 0.27
CA VAL A 96 -3.76 -13.73 1.73
C VAL A 96 -3.31 -15.07 2.30
N ILE A 97 -2.37 -15.04 3.24
CA ILE A 97 -1.93 -16.22 3.98
C ILE A 97 -2.85 -16.38 5.18
N GLU A 98 -3.45 -17.55 5.32
CA GLU A 98 -4.26 -17.92 6.47
C GLU A 98 -3.46 -18.75 7.48
N ARG A 99 -3.76 -18.57 8.76
CA ARG A 99 -3.24 -19.40 9.86
C ARG A 99 -4.33 -19.54 10.92
N ASN A 100 -4.62 -20.76 11.36
CA ASN A 100 -5.66 -21.05 12.36
C ASN A 100 -7.02 -20.42 11.97
N ASN A 101 -7.42 -20.56 10.71
CA ASN A 101 -8.66 -19.99 10.15
C ASN A 101 -8.78 -18.45 10.27
N LYS A 102 -7.64 -17.74 10.31
CA LYS A 102 -7.58 -16.28 10.34
C LYS A 102 -6.61 -15.78 9.29
N SER A 103 -6.94 -14.66 8.64
CA SER A 103 -6.02 -13.95 7.74
C SER A 103 -4.80 -13.46 8.54
N TYR A 104 -3.63 -14.04 8.26
CA TYR A 104 -2.40 -13.85 9.01
C TYR A 104 -1.47 -12.81 8.38
N ALA A 105 -1.30 -12.86 7.05
CA ALA A 105 -0.44 -11.93 6.33
C ALA A 105 -0.94 -11.76 4.89
N THR A 106 -0.48 -10.70 4.21
CA THR A 106 -0.70 -10.53 2.77
C THR A 106 0.62 -10.66 2.02
N ILE A 107 0.63 -11.33 0.88
CA ILE A 107 1.72 -11.25 -0.08
C ILE A 107 1.40 -10.14 -1.08
N ARG A 108 2.17 -9.06 -1.08
CA ARG A 108 1.93 -7.91 -1.96
C ARG A 108 2.92 -7.84 -3.13
N THR A 109 2.64 -6.96 -4.08
CA THR A 109 3.54 -6.62 -5.21
C THR A 109 4.84 -5.97 -4.75
N VAL A 110 4.89 -5.49 -3.50
CA VAL A 110 6.06 -4.90 -2.85
C VAL A 110 6.50 -5.71 -1.62
N PRO A 111 7.79 -5.69 -1.25
CA PRO A 111 8.25 -6.34 -0.03
C PRO A 111 7.90 -5.54 1.24
N SER A 112 7.80 -6.23 2.38
CA SER A 112 7.67 -5.60 3.70
C SER A 112 8.28 -6.51 4.76
N GLY A 113 8.94 -5.93 5.77
CA GLY A 113 9.51 -6.68 6.88
C GLY A 113 8.45 -7.55 7.57
N GLY A 114 8.68 -8.86 7.60
CA GLY A 114 7.74 -9.83 8.19
C GLY A 114 6.36 -9.89 7.50
N ALA A 115 6.24 -9.42 6.26
CA ALA A 115 4.97 -9.29 5.52
C ALA A 115 3.91 -8.46 6.26
N ARG A 116 4.34 -7.45 7.03
CA ARG A 116 3.46 -6.66 7.91
C ARG A 116 2.67 -5.58 7.20
N HIS A 117 3.21 -5.02 6.11
CA HIS A 117 2.55 -4.01 5.29
C HIS A 117 1.81 -2.92 6.09
N PRO A 118 2.51 -2.18 6.96
CA PRO A 118 1.87 -1.26 7.91
C PRO A 118 1.29 0.02 7.27
N PHE A 119 1.36 0.14 5.95
CA PHE A 119 0.96 1.34 5.22
C PHE A 119 -0.43 1.20 4.62
N GLU A 120 -1.17 2.30 4.69
CA GLU A 120 -2.44 2.52 4.03
C GLU A 120 -2.24 3.53 2.91
N THR A 121 -2.88 3.32 1.76
CA THR A 121 -2.75 4.21 0.61
C THR A 121 -3.96 5.12 0.51
N TYR A 122 -3.74 6.42 0.68
CA TYR A 122 -4.74 7.47 0.48
C TYR A 122 -4.44 8.23 -0.80
N LEU A 123 -5.48 8.63 -1.52
CA LEU A 123 -5.38 9.33 -2.78
C LEU A 123 -6.15 10.64 -2.71
N LEU A 124 -5.51 11.74 -3.09
CA LEU A 124 -6.20 12.97 -3.42
C LEU A 124 -6.42 12.97 -4.94
N ILE A 125 -7.62 12.60 -5.36
CA ILE A 125 -7.99 12.50 -6.79
C ILE A 125 -8.43 13.87 -7.29
N ASN A 126 -7.72 14.36 -8.33
CA ASN A 126 -8.01 15.65 -8.96
C ASN A 126 -8.51 15.51 -10.41
N ASN A 127 -7.99 14.55 -11.17
CA ASN A 127 -8.30 14.40 -12.59
C ASN A 127 -8.17 12.93 -13.03
N VAL A 128 -9.20 12.13 -12.74
CA VAL A 128 -9.32 10.73 -13.16
C VAL A 128 -10.70 10.56 -13.76
N THR A 129 -10.79 9.92 -14.93
CA THR A 129 -12.05 9.65 -15.60
C THR A 129 -13.00 8.90 -14.67
N GLU A 130 -14.29 9.30 -14.66
CA GLU A 130 -15.37 8.68 -13.88
C GLU A 130 -15.25 8.75 -12.35
N LEU A 131 -14.21 9.38 -11.79
CA LEU A 131 -14.07 9.60 -10.35
C LEU A 131 -14.31 11.06 -9.97
N LYS A 132 -15.04 11.27 -8.88
CA LYS A 132 -15.21 12.59 -8.28
C LYS A 132 -13.87 13.10 -7.77
N ARG A 133 -13.71 14.43 -7.74
CA ARG A 133 -12.56 15.05 -7.07
C ARG A 133 -12.72 14.89 -5.56
N GLY A 134 -11.67 14.45 -4.88
CA GLY A 134 -11.69 14.34 -3.42
C GLY A 134 -10.70 13.32 -2.87
N LEU A 135 -10.89 12.99 -1.60
CA LEU A 135 -10.06 12.06 -0.87
C LEU A 135 -10.62 10.63 -0.98
N TYR A 136 -9.74 9.69 -1.27
CA TYR A 136 -10.03 8.27 -1.34
C TYR A 136 -9.04 7.47 -0.51
N ARG A 137 -9.40 6.25 -0.13
CA ARG A 137 -8.45 5.25 0.37
C ARG A 137 -8.54 3.99 -0.49
N TYR A 138 -7.39 3.40 -0.75
CA TYR A 138 -7.28 2.14 -1.47
C TYR A 138 -7.45 0.97 -0.49
N LEU A 139 -8.44 0.13 -0.76
CA LEU A 139 -8.71 -1.13 -0.07
C LEU A 139 -7.93 -2.21 -0.81
N ALA A 140 -6.72 -2.49 -0.34
CA ALA A 140 -5.75 -3.30 -1.07
C ALA A 140 -6.13 -4.78 -1.17
N ILE A 141 -6.84 -5.31 -0.17
CA ILE A 141 -7.28 -6.72 -0.16
C ILE A 141 -8.37 -6.94 -1.20
N GLU A 142 -9.33 -6.03 -1.30
CA GLU A 142 -10.47 -6.12 -2.21
C GLU A 142 -10.20 -5.53 -3.59
N HIS A 143 -9.08 -4.81 -3.75
CA HIS A 143 -8.76 -4.00 -4.92
C HIS A 143 -9.87 -2.99 -5.26
N LYS A 144 -10.20 -2.12 -4.30
CA LYS A 144 -11.26 -1.11 -4.44
C LYS A 144 -10.85 0.24 -3.89
N LEU A 145 -11.64 1.27 -4.20
CA LEU A 145 -11.54 2.58 -3.55
C LEU A 145 -12.73 2.82 -2.62
N ILE A 146 -12.47 3.50 -1.51
CA ILE A 146 -13.49 4.11 -0.66
C ILE A 146 -13.40 5.62 -0.80
N PHE A 147 -14.52 6.29 -1.06
CA PHE A 147 -14.58 7.75 -1.06
C PHE A 147 -14.73 8.26 0.37
N LEU A 148 -13.99 9.31 0.73
CA LEU A 148 -13.86 9.80 2.12
C LEU A 148 -14.32 11.25 2.32
N ASN A 149 -14.90 11.88 1.29
CA ASN A 149 -15.29 13.29 1.29
C ASN A 149 -16.80 13.50 1.29
#